data_AF-A0A1F6HUR6-F1
#
_entry.id   AF-A0A1F6HUR6-F1
#
_cell.length_a   1.000
_cell.length_b   1.000
_cell.length_c   1.000
_cell.angle_alpha   90.00
_cell.angle_beta   90.00
_cell.angle_gamma   90.00
#
_symmetry.space_group_name_H-M   'P 1'
#
loop_
_entity.id
_entity.type
_entity.pdbx_description
1 polymer ?
#
loop_
_entity_poly.entity_id
_entity_poly.type
_entity_poly.pdbx_seq_one_letter_code
_entity_poly.pdbx_strand_id
1 'polypeptide(L)'
;MGGLESRPTSPANTNASEYRRNFGTALTMLIEKRGYISIFRFKTAIEQETNRSCGHSYGWARGEEIPTAESMSIILRILKPEGEDLDQLINPWGRLLETELTGTGHLKSGSESALKTSKAIRKESNNPLGRWVETAADDLKITMRELSARLGFSYVPFLEWRRKGIPTLDHISFLLEKVDERLSLSEEQEESLRDAIAKTIEEAYKKGQEICPAAPHELVKIAQRQTIQCVTYTGGQAGKELGNITRERIRQIRRELGISNTLLIETDMEKIKKYMRMSPGEKREFRKHVRGS
;
A
#
# COMPACT_ATOMS: atom_id res chain seq x y z
N MET A 1 22.90 -33.41 -33.08
CA MET A 1 23.20 -32.00 -32.75
C MET A 1 21.90 -31.22 -32.83
N GLY A 2 21.19 -31.07 -31.70
CA GLY A 2 19.96 -30.29 -31.62
C GLY A 2 20.27 -28.97 -30.95
N GLY A 3 20.18 -27.88 -31.71
CA GLY A 3 20.44 -26.53 -31.21
C GLY A 3 19.47 -26.15 -30.10
N LEU A 4 20.02 -25.69 -28.98
CA LEU A 4 19.30 -24.97 -27.94
C LEU A 4 18.85 -23.63 -28.54
N GLU A 5 17.60 -23.56 -28.98
CA GLU A 5 16.96 -22.29 -29.30
C GLU A 5 16.85 -21.46 -28.00
N SER A 6 17.69 -20.43 -27.91
CA SER A 6 17.62 -19.39 -26.90
C SER A 6 16.25 -18.71 -27.00
N ARG A 7 15.42 -18.88 -25.97
CA ARG A 7 14.18 -18.10 -25.81
C ARG A 7 14.52 -16.60 -25.80
N PRO A 8 13.82 -15.76 -26.57
CA PRO A 8 14.02 -14.32 -26.53
C PRO A 8 13.60 -13.79 -25.15
N THR A 9 14.53 -13.21 -24.40
CA THR A 9 14.25 -12.43 -23.20
C THR A 9 13.51 -11.18 -23.60
N SER A 10 12.29 -11.01 -23.10
CA SER A 10 11.52 -9.78 -23.26
C SER A 10 12.34 -8.58 -22.76
N PRO A 11 12.40 -7.46 -23.51
CA PRO A 11 13.21 -6.28 -23.14
C PRO A 11 12.83 -5.65 -21.79
N ALA A 12 11.64 -5.94 -21.27
CA ALA A 12 11.23 -5.52 -19.92
C ALA A 12 11.94 -6.30 -18.79
N ASN A 13 12.36 -7.53 -19.04
CA ASN A 13 12.98 -8.41 -18.04
C ASN A 13 14.47 -8.09 -17.84
N THR A 14 15.11 -7.50 -18.84
CA THR A 14 16.53 -7.12 -18.81
C THR A 14 16.76 -5.92 -17.88
N ASN A 15 15.87 -4.93 -17.90
CA ASN A 15 16.03 -3.69 -17.13
C ASN A 15 15.91 -3.87 -15.61
N ALA A 16 14.99 -4.71 -15.13
CA ALA A 16 14.82 -4.94 -13.68
C ALA A 16 16.03 -5.68 -13.07
N SER A 17 16.61 -6.63 -13.81
CA SER A 17 17.82 -7.35 -13.38
C SER A 17 19.03 -6.41 -13.27
N GLU A 18 19.14 -5.46 -14.19
CA GLU A 18 20.18 -4.45 -14.18
C GLU A 18 20.01 -3.48 -13.02
N TYR A 19 18.79 -2.98 -12.77
CA TYR A 19 18.55 -2.11 -11.62
C TYR A 19 18.79 -2.81 -10.27
N ARG A 20 18.46 -4.10 -10.15
CA ARG A 20 18.74 -4.92 -8.95
C ARG A 20 20.23 -5.03 -8.68
N ARG A 21 21.01 -5.35 -9.72
CA ARG A 21 22.46 -5.40 -9.64
C ARG A 21 23.04 -4.04 -9.26
N ASN A 22 22.61 -2.98 -9.95
CA ASN A 22 23.11 -1.63 -9.71
C ASN A 22 22.79 -1.15 -8.29
N PHE A 23 21.59 -1.44 -7.77
CA PHE A 23 21.22 -1.15 -6.39
C PHE A 23 22.09 -1.91 -5.38
N GLY A 24 22.23 -3.23 -5.54
CA GLY A 24 23.02 -4.05 -4.62
C GLY A 24 24.50 -3.63 -4.59
N THR A 25 25.07 -3.34 -5.76
CA THR A 25 26.44 -2.83 -5.89
C THR A 25 26.58 -1.46 -5.22
N ALA A 26 25.68 -0.51 -5.48
CA ALA A 26 25.72 0.82 -4.86
C ALA A 26 25.59 0.75 -3.34
N LEU A 27 24.69 -0.10 -2.83
CA LEU A 27 24.51 -0.32 -1.39
C LEU A 27 25.76 -0.92 -0.76
N THR A 28 26.36 -1.94 -1.38
CA THR A 28 27.57 -2.59 -0.86
C THR A 28 28.76 -1.64 -0.83
N MET A 29 28.97 -0.88 -1.91
CA MET A 29 30.03 0.14 -1.97
C MET A 29 29.83 1.22 -0.91
N LEU A 30 28.59 1.66 -0.69
CA LEU A 30 28.28 2.67 0.31
C LEU A 30 28.49 2.15 1.74
N ILE A 31 28.11 0.90 2.02
CA ILE A 31 28.37 0.21 3.29
C ILE A 31 29.88 0.23 3.59
N GLU A 32 30.70 -0.17 2.62
CA GLU A 32 32.16 -0.20 2.75
C GLU A 32 32.74 1.21 2.92
N LYS A 33 32.31 2.18 2.09
CA LYS A 33 32.74 3.58 2.15
C LYS A 33 32.44 4.23 3.51
N ARG A 34 31.40 3.78 4.21
CA ARG A 34 31.01 4.26 5.54
C ARG A 34 31.67 3.49 6.69
N GLY A 35 32.64 2.62 6.39
CA GLY A 35 33.46 1.92 7.38
C GLY A 35 32.81 0.65 7.93
N TYR A 36 31.70 0.20 7.36
CA TYR A 36 31.13 -1.11 7.70
C TYR A 36 31.88 -2.17 6.90
N ILE A 37 32.89 -2.78 7.54
CA ILE A 37 33.78 -3.79 6.95
C ILE A 37 33.02 -5.03 6.41
N SER A 38 31.75 -5.20 6.79
CA SER A 38 30.89 -6.25 6.24
C SER A 38 29.42 -5.89 6.34
N ILE A 39 28.60 -6.55 5.52
CA ILE A 39 27.13 -6.50 5.59
C ILE A 39 26.64 -6.92 6.99
N PHE A 40 27.36 -7.79 7.69
CA PHE A 40 27.06 -8.14 9.08
C PHE A 40 27.12 -6.93 10.02
N ARG A 41 28.17 -6.10 9.92
CA ARG A 41 28.31 -4.91 10.76
C ARG A 41 27.25 -3.86 10.43
N PHE A 42 26.90 -3.73 9.16
CA PHE A 42 25.79 -2.89 8.73
C PHE A 42 24.44 -3.39 9.27
N LYS A 43 24.20 -4.71 9.20
CA LYS A 43 23.04 -5.36 9.82
C LYS A 43 22.95 -5.01 11.31
N THR A 44 24.04 -5.19 12.06
CA THR A 44 24.05 -4.87 13.50
C THR A 44 23.70 -3.40 13.76
N ALA A 45 24.18 -2.46 12.92
CA ALA A 45 23.83 -1.05 13.04
C ALA A 45 22.33 -0.80 12.80
N ILE A 46 21.72 -1.49 11.83
CA ILE A 46 20.25 -1.45 11.62
C ILE A 46 19.52 -1.98 12.85
N GLU A 47 19.97 -3.12 13.39
CA GLU A 47 19.32 -3.76 14.55
C GLU A 47 19.42 -2.87 15.81
N GLN A 48 20.53 -2.15 15.98
CA GLN A 48 20.72 -1.18 17.06
C GLN A 48 19.83 0.06 16.91
N GLU A 49 19.69 0.60 15.70
CA GLU A 49 18.84 1.78 15.44
C GLU A 49 17.35 1.44 15.60
N THR A 50 16.95 0.21 15.26
CA THR A 50 15.53 -0.18 15.20
C THR A 50 15.05 -1.02 16.37
N ASN A 51 15.95 -1.53 17.21
CA ASN A 51 15.68 -2.53 18.25
C ASN A 51 14.93 -3.77 17.71
N ARG A 52 15.20 -4.16 16.45
CA ARG A 52 14.56 -5.30 15.78
C ARG A 52 15.59 -6.05 14.96
N SER A 53 15.43 -7.37 14.82
CA SER A 53 16.31 -8.14 13.95
C SER A 53 16.07 -7.81 12.47
N CYS A 54 17.15 -7.70 11.70
CA CYS A 54 17.12 -7.40 10.27
C CYS A 54 17.69 -8.58 9.46
N GLY A 55 16.82 -9.52 9.07
CA GLY A 55 17.20 -10.69 8.25
C GLY A 55 17.50 -10.37 6.78
N HIS A 56 17.06 -9.21 6.31
CA HIS A 56 16.96 -8.88 4.88
C HIS A 56 18.19 -8.15 4.30
N SER A 57 19.09 -7.68 5.14
CA SER A 57 20.25 -6.85 4.73
C SER A 57 21.17 -7.53 3.71
N TYR A 58 21.35 -8.85 3.81
CA TYR A 58 22.10 -9.64 2.83
C TYR A 58 21.37 -9.79 1.50
N GLY A 59 20.04 -9.85 1.50
CA GLY A 59 19.24 -9.85 0.27
C GLY A 59 19.31 -8.51 -0.44
N TRP A 60 19.30 -7.40 0.31
CA TRP A 60 19.43 -6.05 -0.23
C TRP A 60 20.79 -5.81 -0.88
N ALA A 61 21.88 -6.16 -0.19
CA ALA A 61 23.24 -5.98 -0.71
C ALA A 61 23.51 -6.81 -1.98
N ARG A 62 22.83 -7.95 -2.15
CA ARG A 62 22.90 -8.79 -3.35
C ARG A 62 21.92 -8.38 -4.46
N GLY A 63 21.03 -7.42 -4.20
CA GLY A 63 19.95 -7.05 -5.12
C GLY A 63 18.84 -8.10 -5.27
N GLU A 64 18.86 -9.15 -4.44
CA GLU A 64 17.86 -10.22 -4.41
C GLU A 64 16.54 -9.72 -3.80
N GLU A 65 16.63 -8.84 -2.82
CA GLU A 65 15.49 -8.22 -2.14
C GLU A 65 15.54 -6.70 -2.27
N ILE A 66 14.35 -6.06 -2.28
CA ILE A 66 14.24 -4.60 -2.33
C ILE A 66 13.77 -4.10 -0.97
N PRO A 67 14.47 -3.13 -0.37
CA PRO A 67 14.03 -2.55 0.89
C PRO A 67 12.72 -1.80 0.68
N THR A 68 11.81 -1.95 1.63
CA THR A 68 10.58 -1.14 1.71
C THR A 68 10.95 0.33 1.95
N ALA A 69 10.01 1.26 1.76
CA ALA A 69 10.24 2.67 2.06
C ALA A 69 10.70 2.91 3.52
N GLU A 70 10.16 2.14 4.47
CA GLU A 70 10.55 2.18 5.87
C GLU A 70 12.00 1.69 6.06
N SER A 71 12.34 0.53 5.50
CA SER A 71 13.70 -0.01 5.54
C SER A 71 14.70 0.93 4.85
N MET A 72 14.32 1.52 3.71
CA MET A 72 15.16 2.45 2.99
C MET A 72 15.41 3.73 3.79
N SER A 73 14.40 4.24 4.50
CA SER A 73 14.59 5.38 5.41
C SER A 73 15.62 5.09 6.49
N ILE A 74 15.70 3.86 6.99
CA ILE A 74 16.68 3.44 7.99
C ILE A 74 18.08 3.35 7.36
N ILE A 75 18.18 2.74 6.17
CA ILE A 75 19.43 2.65 5.39
C ILE A 75 20.02 4.05 5.16
N LEU A 76 19.21 5.02 4.73
CA LEU A 76 19.64 6.40 4.48
C LEU A 76 20.09 7.11 5.76
N ARG A 77 19.43 6.85 6.90
CA ARG A 77 19.80 7.46 8.19
C ARG A 77 21.15 6.95 8.70
N ILE A 78 21.42 5.66 8.52
CA ILE A 78 22.64 5.00 8.98
C ILE A 78 23.81 5.37 8.08
N LEU A 79 23.65 5.21 6.75
CA LEU A 79 24.73 5.41 5.80
C LEU A 79 24.94 6.89 5.44
N LYS A 80 23.94 7.75 5.66
CA LYS A 80 23.96 9.20 5.38
C LYS A 80 24.59 9.54 4.02
N PRO A 81 24.13 8.92 2.90
CA PRO A 81 24.65 9.24 1.59
C PRO A 81 24.32 10.67 1.18
N GLU A 82 25.25 11.31 0.47
CA GLU A 82 25.14 12.69 -0.02
C GLU A 82 25.66 12.77 -1.46
N GLY A 83 25.14 13.71 -2.24
CA GLY A 83 25.54 13.93 -3.63
C GLY A 83 25.41 12.66 -4.48
N GLU A 84 26.48 12.32 -5.19
CA GLU A 84 26.51 11.19 -6.12
C GLU A 84 26.21 9.84 -5.46
N ASP A 85 26.65 9.62 -4.21
CA ASP A 85 26.37 8.39 -3.47
C ASP A 85 24.86 8.19 -3.24
N LEU A 86 24.13 9.30 -3.01
CA LEU A 86 22.69 9.27 -2.82
C LEU A 86 21.99 8.97 -4.15
N ASP A 87 22.42 9.60 -5.23
CA ASP A 87 21.84 9.40 -6.55
C ASP A 87 22.07 7.98 -7.07
N GLN A 88 23.27 7.43 -6.89
CA GLN A 88 23.62 6.06 -7.26
C GLN A 88 22.81 5.01 -6.46
N LEU A 89 22.38 5.34 -5.24
CA LEU A 89 21.56 4.45 -4.43
C LEU A 89 20.06 4.61 -4.70
N ILE A 90 19.57 5.86 -4.77
CA ILE A 90 18.15 6.19 -4.90
C ILE A 90 17.65 6.00 -6.32
N ASN A 91 18.42 6.30 -7.36
CA ASN A 91 17.93 6.17 -8.73
C ASN A 91 17.63 4.71 -9.10
N PRO A 92 18.52 3.73 -8.86
CA PRO A 92 18.20 2.32 -9.09
C PRO A 92 17.06 1.85 -8.17
N TRP A 93 17.02 2.27 -6.90
CA TRP A 93 15.92 1.90 -6.01
C TRP A 93 14.58 2.49 -6.46
N GLY A 94 14.54 3.75 -6.89
CA GLY A 94 13.36 4.41 -7.43
C GLY A 94 12.90 3.78 -8.75
N ARG A 95 13.84 3.39 -9.62
CA ARG A 95 13.54 2.60 -10.83
C ARG A 95 13.05 1.20 -10.47
N LEU A 96 13.60 0.55 -9.45
CA LEU A 96 13.06 -0.70 -8.92
C LEU A 96 11.67 -0.49 -8.37
N LEU A 97 11.41 0.57 -7.62
CA LEU A 97 10.06 0.92 -7.18
C LEU A 97 9.15 1.25 -8.35
N GLU A 98 9.60 1.87 -9.42
CA GLU A 98 8.76 2.12 -10.60
C GLU A 98 8.51 0.82 -11.37
N THR A 99 9.54 0.01 -11.59
CA THR A 99 9.40 -1.27 -12.26
C THR A 99 8.65 -2.28 -11.41
N GLU A 100 8.74 -2.20 -10.08
CA GLU A 100 8.11 -3.15 -9.18
C GLU A 100 6.76 -2.66 -8.64
N LEU A 101 6.59 -1.36 -8.32
CA LEU A 101 5.32 -0.76 -7.88
C LEU A 101 4.47 -0.16 -9.01
N THR A 102 5.01 0.27 -10.16
CA THR A 102 4.21 0.87 -11.26
C THR A 102 4.22 0.11 -12.58
N GLY A 103 5.14 -0.83 -12.81
CA GLY A 103 5.09 -1.66 -14.00
C GLY A 103 6.28 -2.61 -14.11
N THR A 104 6.01 -3.92 -13.90
CA THR A 104 6.88 -5.09 -14.17
C THR A 104 7.70 -5.76 -13.05
N GLY A 105 7.29 -5.82 -11.77
CA GLY A 105 8.10 -6.58 -10.80
C GLY A 105 7.59 -6.83 -9.38
N HIS A 106 6.59 -6.12 -8.86
CA HIS A 106 5.56 -6.84 -8.13
C HIS A 106 4.75 -7.50 -9.22
N LEU A 107 4.88 -8.83 -9.30
CA LEU A 107 3.73 -9.70 -9.13
C LEU A 107 2.44 -8.88 -9.19
N LYS A 108 1.89 -8.67 -10.41
CA LYS A 108 0.57 -8.05 -10.56
C LYS A 108 -0.27 -8.63 -9.45
N SER A 109 -1.02 -7.83 -8.72
CA SER A 109 -2.11 -8.46 -8.01
C SER A 109 -2.95 -9.19 -9.06
N GLY A 110 -2.89 -10.53 -9.00
CA GLY A 110 -3.32 -11.42 -10.08
C GLY A 110 -2.30 -12.07 -11.02
N SER A 111 -0.97 -11.89 -10.86
CA SER A 111 -0.01 -12.71 -11.63
C SER A 111 0.04 -14.14 -11.08
N GLU A 112 0.23 -15.12 -11.95
CA GLU A 112 0.28 -16.54 -11.56
C GLU A 112 1.28 -16.84 -10.45
N SER A 113 2.47 -16.21 -10.47
CA SER A 113 3.46 -16.39 -9.40
C SER A 113 3.07 -15.72 -8.08
N ALA A 114 2.27 -14.64 -8.10
CA ALA A 114 1.77 -13.97 -6.91
C ALA A 114 0.68 -14.78 -6.25
N LEU A 115 -0.21 -15.29 -7.09
CA LEU A 115 -1.27 -16.21 -6.73
C LEU A 115 -0.63 -17.50 -6.18
N LYS A 116 0.42 -18.03 -6.82
CA LYS A 116 1.12 -19.25 -6.38
C LYS A 116 1.82 -19.09 -5.04
N THR A 117 2.59 -18.02 -4.84
CA THR A 117 3.25 -17.74 -3.54
C THR A 117 2.24 -17.42 -2.45
N SER A 118 1.18 -16.66 -2.78
CA SER A 118 0.08 -16.40 -1.85
C SER A 118 -0.63 -17.69 -1.46
N LYS A 119 -0.92 -18.59 -2.41
CA LYS A 119 -1.49 -19.92 -2.14
C LYS A 119 -0.56 -20.79 -1.29
N ALA A 120 0.73 -20.81 -1.58
CA ALA A 120 1.71 -21.64 -0.87
C ALA A 120 1.88 -21.26 0.61
N ILE A 121 1.65 -19.99 0.99
CA ILE A 121 1.81 -19.49 2.36
C ILE A 121 0.45 -19.41 3.10
N ARG A 122 -0.67 -19.59 2.39
CA ARG A 122 -2.01 -19.59 2.99
C ARG A 122 -2.22 -20.88 3.79
N LYS A 123 -2.57 -20.72 5.06
CA LYS A 123 -3.23 -21.77 5.84
C LYS A 123 -4.68 -21.85 5.35
N GLU A 124 -5.20 -23.02 5.01
CA GLU A 124 -6.60 -23.19 4.56
C GLU A 124 -7.60 -22.54 5.52
N SER A 125 -8.70 -22.01 4.98
CA SER A 125 -9.81 -21.56 5.80
C SER A 125 -10.63 -22.74 6.32
N ASN A 126 -10.93 -22.68 7.61
CA ASN A 126 -11.74 -23.67 8.30
C ASN A 126 -13.23 -23.28 8.40
N ASN A 127 -13.65 -22.14 7.83
CA ASN A 127 -15.05 -21.71 7.85
C ASN A 127 -15.60 -21.47 6.43
N PRO A 128 -16.92 -21.68 6.21
CA PRO A 128 -17.51 -21.60 4.87
C PRO A 128 -17.30 -20.26 4.18
N LEU A 129 -17.46 -19.14 4.90
CA LEU A 129 -17.26 -17.81 4.34
C LEU A 129 -15.81 -17.55 3.93
N GLY A 130 -14.84 -17.99 4.73
CA GLY A 130 -13.42 -17.84 4.43
C GLY A 130 -12.99 -18.67 3.21
N ARG A 131 -13.63 -19.82 2.98
CA ARG A 131 -13.47 -20.58 1.73
C ARG A 131 -14.05 -19.81 0.54
N TRP A 132 -15.25 -19.24 0.68
CA TRP A 132 -15.83 -18.39 -0.36
C TRP A 132 -14.90 -17.21 -0.71
N VAL A 133 -14.33 -16.54 0.30
CA VAL A 133 -13.38 -15.44 0.08
C VAL A 133 -12.15 -15.90 -0.71
N GLU A 134 -11.66 -17.11 -0.47
CA GLU A 134 -10.55 -17.68 -1.24
C GLU A 134 -10.93 -17.97 -2.69
N THR A 135 -12.09 -18.59 -2.91
CA THR A 135 -12.63 -18.85 -4.25
C THR A 135 -12.83 -17.55 -5.01
N ALA A 136 -13.46 -16.54 -4.40
CA ALA A 136 -13.67 -15.24 -5.02
C ALA A 136 -12.34 -14.55 -5.39
N ALA A 137 -11.31 -14.63 -4.53
CA ALA A 137 -9.99 -14.09 -4.84
C ALA A 137 -9.35 -14.81 -6.05
N ASP A 138 -9.50 -16.12 -6.12
CA ASP A 138 -8.96 -16.96 -7.17
C ASP A 138 -9.68 -16.73 -8.51
N ASP A 139 -11.01 -16.67 -8.51
CA ASP A 139 -11.86 -16.44 -9.68
C ASP A 139 -11.59 -15.05 -10.29
N LEU A 140 -11.50 -14.03 -9.43
CA LEU A 140 -11.18 -12.67 -9.84
C LEU A 140 -9.69 -12.49 -10.18
N LYS A 141 -8.85 -13.51 -9.95
CA LYS A 141 -7.40 -13.46 -10.10
C LYS A 141 -6.83 -12.23 -9.40
N ILE A 142 -7.11 -12.06 -8.12
CA ILE A 142 -6.57 -10.96 -7.30
C ILE A 142 -5.98 -11.50 -6.00
N THR A 143 -5.13 -10.70 -5.36
CA THR A 143 -4.59 -11.05 -4.04
C THR A 143 -5.64 -10.84 -2.95
N MET A 144 -5.53 -11.56 -1.82
CA MET A 144 -6.41 -11.34 -0.66
C MET A 144 -6.34 -9.91 -0.13
N ARG A 145 -5.17 -9.26 -0.25
CA ARG A 145 -5.00 -7.86 0.12
C ARG A 145 -5.83 -6.96 -0.80
N GLU A 146 -5.79 -7.19 -2.10
CA GLU A 146 -6.62 -6.43 -3.02
C GLU A 146 -8.11 -6.73 -2.82
N LEU A 147 -8.50 -8.00 -2.64
CA LEU A 147 -9.89 -8.35 -2.34
C LEU A 147 -10.38 -7.62 -1.08
N SER A 148 -9.58 -7.60 -0.01
CA SER A 148 -9.92 -6.84 1.21
C SER A 148 -10.08 -5.34 0.95
N ALA A 149 -9.22 -4.76 0.09
CA ALA A 149 -9.26 -3.34 -0.22
C ALA A 149 -10.49 -2.99 -1.06
N ARG A 150 -10.81 -3.81 -2.07
CA ARG A 150 -12.03 -3.67 -2.88
C ARG A 150 -13.26 -3.76 -2.00
N LEU A 151 -13.34 -4.77 -1.13
CA LEU A 151 -14.42 -4.92 -0.15
C LEU A 151 -14.39 -3.89 0.98
N GLY A 152 -13.45 -2.93 1.02
CA GLY A 152 -13.43 -1.88 2.04
C GLY A 152 -13.02 -2.35 3.43
N PHE A 153 -12.38 -3.50 3.56
CA PHE A 153 -11.89 -4.02 4.84
C PHE A 153 -10.39 -3.78 5.01
N SER A 154 -9.97 -3.65 6.28
CA SER A 154 -8.54 -3.69 6.61
C SER A 154 -8.04 -5.12 6.47
N TYR A 155 -6.85 -5.28 5.89
CA TYR A 155 -6.28 -6.59 5.57
C TYR A 155 -6.10 -7.50 6.79
N VAL A 156 -5.73 -6.96 7.95
CA VAL A 156 -5.44 -7.77 9.15
C VAL A 156 -6.73 -8.37 9.75
N PRO A 157 -7.77 -7.59 10.08
CA PRO A 157 -9.08 -8.14 10.44
C PRO A 157 -9.63 -9.07 9.36
N PHE A 158 -9.40 -8.72 8.09
CA PHE A 158 -9.81 -9.53 6.94
C PHE A 158 -9.07 -10.89 6.84
N LEU A 159 -7.92 -11.04 7.49
CA LEU A 159 -7.26 -12.34 7.59
C LEU A 159 -7.74 -13.15 8.79
N GLU A 160 -8.11 -12.47 9.89
CA GLU A 160 -8.54 -13.11 11.13
C GLU A 160 -9.90 -13.79 10.98
N TRP A 161 -10.91 -13.08 10.48
CA TRP A 161 -12.24 -13.64 10.19
C TRP A 161 -12.19 -14.79 9.14
N ARG A 162 -11.30 -14.70 8.15
CA ARG A 162 -11.11 -15.74 7.12
C ARG A 162 -10.50 -17.01 7.70
N ARG A 163 -9.63 -16.89 8.72
CA ARG A 163 -8.91 -18.04 9.30
C ARG A 163 -9.67 -18.71 10.45
N LYS A 164 -10.18 -17.93 11.39
CA LYS A 164 -10.68 -18.43 12.67
C LYS A 164 -11.82 -17.61 13.27
N GLY A 165 -11.98 -16.35 12.87
CA GLY A 165 -13.01 -15.47 13.43
C GLY A 165 -14.37 -15.68 12.76
N ILE A 166 -15.43 -15.44 13.52
CA ILE A 166 -16.75 -15.19 12.96
C ILE A 166 -16.81 -13.67 12.68
N PRO A 167 -17.20 -13.23 11.47
CA PRO A 167 -17.47 -11.82 11.21
C PRO A 167 -18.48 -11.26 12.21
N THR A 168 -18.37 -9.99 12.57
CA THR A 168 -19.45 -9.32 13.32
C THR A 168 -20.68 -9.11 12.43
N LEU A 169 -21.84 -8.86 13.06
CA LEU A 169 -23.08 -8.57 12.32
C LEU A 169 -22.90 -7.43 11.30
N ASP A 170 -22.18 -6.37 11.66
CA ASP A 170 -21.94 -5.23 10.77
C ASP A 170 -21.06 -5.59 9.57
N HIS A 171 -20.07 -6.48 9.77
CA HIS A 171 -19.26 -6.98 8.66
C HIS A 171 -20.09 -7.83 7.69
N ILE A 172 -21.04 -8.62 8.21
CA ILE A 172 -21.96 -9.43 7.40
C ILE A 172 -22.93 -8.53 6.63
N SER A 173 -23.55 -7.55 7.29
CA SER A 173 -24.46 -6.58 6.65
C SER A 173 -23.73 -5.83 5.53
N PHE A 174 -22.52 -5.33 5.82
CA PHE A 174 -21.71 -4.62 4.84
C PHE A 174 -21.37 -5.49 3.62
N LEU A 175 -20.97 -6.75 3.83
CA LEU A 175 -20.71 -7.69 2.73
C LEU A 175 -21.96 -7.85 1.86
N LEU A 176 -23.11 -8.13 2.45
CA LEU A 176 -24.35 -8.37 1.71
C LEU A 176 -24.82 -7.13 0.94
N GLU A 177 -24.65 -5.94 1.50
CA GLU A 177 -25.09 -4.69 0.86
C GLU A 177 -24.15 -4.19 -0.23
N LYS A 178 -22.83 -4.42 -0.09
CA LYS A 178 -21.81 -3.72 -0.90
C LYS A 178 -20.93 -4.62 -1.73
N VAL A 179 -21.06 -5.95 -1.64
CA VAL A 179 -20.22 -6.85 -2.42
C VAL A 179 -20.40 -6.66 -3.92
N ASP A 180 -21.63 -6.53 -4.41
CA ASP A 180 -21.91 -6.44 -5.84
C ASP A 180 -21.38 -5.12 -6.43
N GLU A 181 -21.69 -3.99 -5.79
CA GLU A 181 -21.16 -2.67 -6.17
C GLU A 181 -19.63 -2.64 -6.26
N ARG A 182 -18.93 -3.49 -5.49
CA ARG A 182 -17.46 -3.43 -5.36
C ARG A 182 -16.71 -4.52 -6.09
N LEU A 183 -17.35 -5.65 -6.38
CA LEU A 183 -16.72 -6.78 -7.06
C LEU A 183 -17.39 -7.16 -8.40
N SER A 184 -18.58 -6.62 -8.69
CA SER A 184 -19.38 -6.94 -9.88
C SER A 184 -19.59 -8.45 -10.02
N LEU A 185 -20.28 -9.03 -9.05
CA LEU A 185 -20.48 -10.47 -8.97
C LEU A 185 -21.62 -10.90 -9.91
N SER A 186 -21.61 -12.16 -10.35
CA SER A 186 -22.80 -12.76 -10.98
C SER A 186 -23.85 -13.15 -9.93
N GLU A 187 -25.10 -13.33 -10.34
CA GLU A 187 -26.18 -13.81 -9.45
C GLU A 187 -25.81 -15.12 -8.73
N GLU A 188 -25.16 -16.05 -9.43
CA GLU A 188 -24.68 -17.31 -8.86
C GLU A 188 -23.59 -17.10 -7.80
N GLN A 189 -22.70 -16.12 -8.00
CA GLN A 189 -21.66 -15.76 -7.04
C GLN A 189 -22.23 -15.06 -5.80
N GLU A 190 -23.29 -14.26 -5.97
CA GLU A 190 -24.03 -13.67 -4.85
C GLU A 190 -24.77 -14.73 -4.03
N GLU A 191 -25.46 -15.66 -4.69
CA GLU A 191 -26.16 -16.73 -3.99
C GLU A 191 -25.18 -17.63 -3.23
N SER A 192 -24.04 -17.94 -3.84
CA SER A 192 -22.92 -18.64 -3.19
C SER A 192 -22.40 -17.90 -1.95
N LEU A 193 -22.33 -16.56 -1.98
CA LEU A 193 -21.95 -15.75 -0.82
C LEU A 193 -22.99 -15.86 0.30
N ARG A 194 -24.28 -15.73 -0.02
CA ARG A 194 -25.38 -15.81 0.95
C ARG A 194 -25.39 -17.16 1.64
N ASP A 195 -25.20 -18.23 0.88
CA ASP A 195 -25.05 -19.59 1.38
C ASP A 195 -23.84 -19.76 2.30
N ALA A 196 -22.69 -19.19 1.93
CA ALA A 196 -21.48 -19.26 2.74
C ALA A 196 -21.64 -18.50 4.07
N ILE A 197 -22.32 -17.35 4.05
CA ILE A 197 -22.67 -16.60 5.26
C ILE A 197 -23.62 -17.42 6.14
N ALA A 198 -24.72 -17.94 5.58
CA ALA A 198 -25.70 -18.74 6.33
C ALA A 198 -25.05 -19.95 7.01
N LYS A 199 -24.22 -20.72 6.28
CA LYS A 199 -23.48 -21.86 6.84
C LYS A 199 -22.50 -21.45 7.93
N THR A 200 -21.84 -20.30 7.78
CA THR A 200 -20.91 -19.78 8.80
C THR A 200 -21.67 -19.41 10.08
N ILE A 201 -22.86 -18.81 9.95
CA ILE A 201 -23.75 -18.49 11.07
C ILE A 201 -24.25 -19.76 11.75
N GLU A 202 -24.73 -20.75 10.99
CA GLU A 202 -25.16 -22.04 11.54
C GLU A 202 -24.04 -22.76 12.29
N GLU A 203 -22.82 -22.78 11.75
CA GLU A 203 -21.67 -23.37 12.43
C GLU A 203 -21.31 -22.65 13.73
N ALA A 204 -21.40 -21.32 13.74
CA ALA A 204 -21.19 -20.52 14.94
C ALA A 204 -22.21 -20.89 16.03
N TYR A 205 -23.50 -20.95 15.66
CA TYR A 205 -24.56 -21.35 16.57
C TYR A 205 -24.40 -22.78 17.09
N LYS A 206 -24.05 -23.75 16.23
CA LYS A 206 -23.78 -25.15 16.63
C LYS A 206 -22.62 -25.27 17.61
N LYS A 207 -21.66 -24.34 17.57
CA LYS A 207 -20.51 -24.26 18.49
C LYS A 207 -20.81 -23.44 19.75
N GLY A 208 -22.03 -22.93 19.92
CA GLY A 208 -22.43 -22.09 21.05
C GLY A 208 -21.79 -20.69 21.02
N GLN A 209 -21.42 -20.20 19.84
CA GLN A 209 -20.78 -18.90 19.66
C GLN A 209 -21.84 -17.85 19.30
N GLU A 210 -21.80 -16.71 19.99
CA GLU A 210 -22.66 -15.58 19.70
C GLU A 210 -22.00 -14.65 18.67
N ILE A 211 -22.78 -14.19 17.69
CA ILE A 211 -22.32 -13.22 16.69
C ILE A 211 -22.66 -11.83 17.19
N CYS A 212 -21.67 -11.17 17.79
CA CYS A 212 -21.86 -9.85 18.36
C CYS A 212 -21.83 -8.75 17.28
N PRO A 213 -22.51 -7.61 17.53
CA PRO A 213 -22.26 -6.39 16.79
C PRO A 213 -20.81 -5.94 16.96
N ALA A 214 -20.30 -5.20 15.98
CA ALA A 214 -18.97 -4.59 16.04
C ALA A 214 -18.89 -3.62 17.21
N ALA A 215 -17.71 -3.51 17.82
CA ALA A 215 -17.52 -2.57 18.90
C ALA A 215 -17.75 -1.13 18.41
N PRO A 216 -18.18 -0.17 19.27
CA PRO A 216 -18.51 1.20 18.83
C PRO A 216 -17.40 1.91 18.04
N HIS A 217 -16.14 1.66 18.39
CA HIS A 217 -14.98 2.22 17.67
C HIS A 217 -14.75 1.58 16.29
N GLU A 218 -15.22 0.35 16.08
CA GLU A 218 -15.22 -0.31 14.77
C GLU A 218 -16.41 0.15 13.92
N LEU A 219 -17.58 0.38 14.53
CA LEU A 219 -18.74 0.98 13.85
C LEU A 219 -18.38 2.33 13.24
N VAL A 220 -17.63 3.19 13.96
CA VAL A 220 -17.13 4.47 13.41
C VAL A 220 -16.22 4.23 12.20
N LYS A 221 -15.36 3.20 12.23
CA LYS A 221 -14.49 2.89 11.08
C LYS A 221 -15.28 2.33 9.89
N ILE A 222 -16.29 1.49 10.14
CA ILE A 222 -17.18 0.95 9.10
C ILE A 222 -17.99 2.10 8.48
N ALA A 223 -18.60 2.95 9.31
CA ALA A 223 -19.31 4.15 8.87
C ALA A 223 -18.40 5.10 8.08
N GLN A 224 -17.16 5.36 8.54
CA GLN A 224 -16.18 6.16 7.79
C GLN A 224 -15.83 5.54 6.43
N ARG A 225 -15.76 4.20 6.35
CA ARG A 225 -15.51 3.46 5.08
C ARG A 225 -16.74 3.42 4.16
N GLN A 226 -17.93 3.55 4.72
CA GLN A 226 -19.20 3.67 3.98
C GLN A 226 -19.45 5.10 3.47
N THR A 227 -19.03 6.12 4.22
CA THR A 227 -19.44 7.52 3.97
C THR A 227 -18.32 8.46 3.52
N ILE A 228 -17.05 8.17 3.81
CA ILE A 228 -15.97 9.12 3.55
C ILE A 228 -15.00 8.55 2.53
N GLN A 229 -15.32 8.72 1.25
CA GLN A 229 -14.28 8.90 0.23
C GLN A 229 -13.61 10.24 0.52
N CYS A 230 -12.69 10.29 1.49
CA CYS A 230 -11.87 11.47 1.69
C CYS A 230 -10.83 11.49 0.57
N VAL A 231 -11.18 12.08 -0.57
CA VAL A 231 -10.24 12.24 -1.67
C VAL A 231 -9.11 13.12 -1.17
N THR A 232 -7.91 12.56 -1.16
CA THR A 232 -6.70 13.26 -0.72
C THR A 232 -5.81 13.56 -1.92
N TYR A 233 -5.27 14.78 -1.94
CA TYR A 233 -4.46 15.29 -3.03
C TYR A 233 -3.04 15.56 -2.51
N THR A 234 -2.04 15.01 -3.18
CA THR A 234 -0.66 15.49 -3.03
C THR A 234 -0.53 16.89 -3.64
N GLY A 235 0.51 17.65 -3.24
CA GLY A 235 0.74 18.99 -3.81
C GLY A 235 0.94 19.02 -5.33
N GLY A 236 1.39 17.90 -5.94
CA GLY A 236 1.48 17.76 -7.40
C GLY A 236 0.13 17.50 -8.05
N GLN A 237 -0.71 16.63 -7.46
CA GLN A 237 -2.07 16.35 -7.93
C GLN A 237 -2.96 17.60 -7.81
N ALA A 238 -2.89 18.28 -6.68
CA ALA A 238 -3.59 19.55 -6.48
C ALA A 238 -3.17 20.61 -7.51
N GLY A 239 -1.88 20.66 -7.85
CA GLY A 239 -1.36 21.56 -8.88
C GLY A 239 -1.97 21.32 -10.25
N LYS A 240 -2.15 20.04 -10.64
CA LYS A 240 -2.81 19.67 -11.90
C LYS A 240 -4.29 20.07 -11.90
N GLU A 241 -5.03 19.75 -10.83
CA GLU A 241 -6.45 20.08 -10.73
C GLU A 241 -6.74 21.59 -10.69
N LEU A 242 -5.86 22.37 -10.06
CA LEU A 242 -6.05 23.81 -9.88
C LEU A 242 -5.56 24.64 -11.08
N GLY A 243 -5.40 24.01 -12.25
CA GLY A 243 -5.03 24.67 -13.50
C GLY A 243 -3.52 24.64 -13.79
N ASN A 244 -2.87 23.50 -13.56
CA ASN A 244 -1.44 23.29 -13.85
C ASN A 244 -0.47 24.26 -13.15
N ILE A 245 -0.70 24.51 -11.86
CA ILE A 245 0.23 25.27 -11.03
C ILE A 245 1.30 24.35 -10.39
N THR A 246 2.48 24.89 -10.13
CA THR A 246 3.60 24.12 -9.59
C THR A 246 3.35 23.69 -8.14
N ARG A 247 3.96 22.56 -7.75
CA ARG A 247 3.93 22.05 -6.36
C ARG A 247 4.44 23.11 -5.36
N GLU A 248 5.45 23.89 -5.73
CA GLU A 248 5.99 24.94 -4.87
C GLU A 248 4.99 26.09 -4.70
N ARG A 249 4.23 26.43 -5.75
CA ARG A 249 3.16 27.43 -5.64
C ARG A 249 2.05 26.98 -4.70
N ILE A 250 1.64 25.72 -4.77
CA ILE A 250 0.70 25.11 -3.81
C ILE A 250 1.27 25.20 -2.38
N ARG A 251 2.56 24.88 -2.18
CA ARG A 251 3.22 24.95 -0.88
C ARG A 251 3.23 26.37 -0.30
N GLN A 252 3.44 27.39 -1.13
CA GLN A 252 3.37 28.79 -0.69
C GLN A 252 1.95 29.16 -0.26
N ILE A 253 0.93 28.83 -1.07
CA ILE A 253 -0.46 29.15 -0.75
C ILE A 253 -0.89 28.45 0.55
N ARG A 254 -0.48 27.20 0.78
CA ARG A 254 -0.75 26.49 2.05
C ARG A 254 -0.20 27.20 3.26
N ARG A 255 1.05 27.69 3.19
CA ARG A 255 1.66 28.48 4.26
C ARG A 255 0.90 29.78 4.51
N GLU A 256 0.38 30.42 3.46
CA GLU A 256 -0.41 31.64 3.57
C GLU A 256 -1.81 31.39 4.18
N LEU A 257 -2.37 30.19 3.96
CA LEU A 257 -3.68 29.78 4.46
C LEU A 257 -3.64 29.03 5.81
N GLY A 258 -2.45 28.82 6.39
CA GLY A 258 -2.31 28.04 7.62
C GLY A 258 -2.65 26.55 7.47
N ILE A 259 -2.66 26.03 6.23
CA ILE A 259 -2.97 24.63 5.96
C ILE A 259 -1.71 23.81 6.28
N SER A 260 -1.87 22.79 7.14
CA SER A 260 -0.88 21.74 7.46
C SER A 260 -0.13 21.29 6.21
N ASN A 261 1.15 20.88 6.30
CA ASN A 261 1.96 20.39 5.17
C ASN A 261 1.67 18.93 4.73
N THR A 262 0.59 18.30 5.22
CA THR A 262 0.18 16.91 4.94
C THR A 262 -0.47 16.71 3.55
N LEU A 263 -1.28 15.67 3.33
CA LEU A 263 -2.15 15.59 2.15
C LEU A 263 -3.26 16.64 2.24
N LEU A 264 -3.69 17.19 1.09
CA LEU A 264 -4.81 18.12 0.99
C LEU A 264 -6.11 17.34 0.89
N ILE A 265 -7.16 17.78 1.57
CA ILE A 265 -8.51 17.25 1.40
C ILE A 265 -9.35 18.20 0.54
N GLU A 266 -10.54 17.79 0.09
CA GLU A 266 -11.40 18.63 -0.77
C GLU A 266 -11.67 20.02 -0.18
N THR A 267 -11.90 20.12 1.13
CA THR A 267 -12.10 21.43 1.79
C THR A 267 -10.85 22.31 1.76
N ASP A 268 -9.65 21.73 1.74
CA ASP A 268 -8.40 22.48 1.54
C ASP A 268 -8.27 22.93 0.08
N MET A 269 -8.67 22.07 -0.86
CA MET A 269 -8.68 22.39 -2.30
C MET A 269 -9.62 23.55 -2.62
N GLU A 270 -10.81 23.58 -2.01
CA GLU A 270 -11.76 24.70 -2.13
C GLU A 270 -11.20 26.01 -1.55
N LYS A 271 -10.56 25.95 -0.38
CA LYS A 271 -9.90 27.12 0.23
C LYS A 271 -8.79 27.66 -0.68
N ILE A 272 -7.96 26.79 -1.25
CA ILE A 272 -6.90 27.18 -2.19
C ILE A 272 -7.51 27.80 -3.46
N LYS A 273 -8.55 27.17 -4.04
CA LYS A 273 -9.25 27.65 -5.23
C LYS A 273 -9.89 29.03 -5.01
N LYS A 274 -10.52 29.23 -3.86
CA LYS A 274 -11.08 30.53 -3.45
C LYS A 274 -9.98 31.57 -3.29
N TYR A 275 -8.89 31.22 -2.61
CA TYR A 275 -7.75 32.12 -2.42
C TYR A 275 -7.09 32.53 -3.74
N MET A 276 -6.95 31.61 -4.70
CA MET A 276 -6.39 31.93 -6.01
C MET A 276 -7.20 32.99 -6.76
N ARG A 277 -8.54 32.96 -6.62
CA ARG A 277 -9.50 33.88 -7.25
C ARG A 277 -9.59 35.25 -6.57
N MET A 278 -9.09 35.40 -5.35
CA MET A 278 -9.09 36.68 -4.64
C MET A 278 -8.16 37.70 -5.31
N SER A 279 -8.59 38.96 -5.33
CA SER A 279 -7.77 40.11 -5.68
C SER A 279 -6.63 40.32 -4.69
N PRO A 280 -5.56 41.07 -5.07
CA PRO A 280 -4.45 41.35 -4.17
C PRO A 280 -4.84 42.07 -2.86
N GLY A 281 -5.91 42.87 -2.88
CA GLY A 281 -6.47 43.54 -1.70
C GLY A 281 -7.12 42.55 -0.73
N GLU A 282 -7.97 41.68 -1.25
CA GLU A 282 -8.64 40.62 -0.47
C GLU A 282 -7.64 39.63 0.14
N LYS A 283 -6.58 39.27 -0.59
CA LYS A 283 -5.49 38.42 -0.07
C LYS A 283 -4.77 39.05 1.12
N ARG A 284 -4.62 40.38 1.14
CA ARG A 284 -3.98 41.10 2.26
C ARG A 284 -4.85 41.12 3.51
N GLU A 285 -6.16 41.33 3.37
CA GLU A 285 -7.10 41.27 4.49
C GLU A 285 -7.24 39.85 5.05
N PHE A 286 -7.32 38.85 4.17
CA PHE A 286 -7.42 37.45 4.56
C PHE A 286 -6.21 37.00 5.41
N ARG A 287 -5.00 37.41 5.03
CA ARG A 287 -3.76 37.12 5.79
C ARG A 287 -3.73 37.77 7.18
N LYS A 288 -4.41 38.91 7.38
CA LYS A 288 -4.49 39.55 8.70
C LYS A 288 -5.36 38.75 9.66
N HIS A 289 -6.44 38.15 9.17
CA HIS A 289 -7.32 37.30 9.99
C HIS A 289 -6.70 35.94 10.35
N VAL A 290 -5.91 35.34 9.47
CA VAL A 290 -5.30 34.01 9.70
C VAL A 290 -4.09 34.07 10.64
N ARG A 291 -3.44 35.23 10.81
CA ARG A 291 -2.27 35.42 11.70
C ARG A 291 -2.61 36.04 13.06
N GLY A 292 -3.87 36.43 13.27
CA GLY A 292 -4.34 37.06 14.51
C GLY A 292 -5.13 36.13 15.45
N SER A 293 -5.23 34.85 15.10
CA SER A 293 -5.90 33.76 15.84
C SER A 293 -4.89 32.66 16.15
#